data_AF-A0A2K4ZJE2-F1
#
_entry.id   AF-A0A2K4ZJE2-F1
#
_cell.length_a   1.000
_cell.length_b   1.000
_cell.length_c   1.000
_cell.angle_alpha   90.00
_cell.angle_beta   90.00
_cell.angle_gamma   90.00
#
_symmetry.space_group_name_H-M   'P 1'
#
loop_
_entity.id
_entity.type
_entity.pdbx_description
1 polymer ?
#
loop_
_entity_poly.entity_id
_entity_poly.type
_entity_poly.pdbx_seq_one_letter_code
_entity_poly.pdbx_strand_id
1 'polypeptide(L)'
;MIGGHTLDSSVLYFQMGNDTYCITGDECYFCDNMDKDIPIGISVCGEKNERFIRKAHERGWIPLPFHDAGILKRYDRLTENIVRMC
;
A
#
# COMPACT_ATOMS: atom_id res chain seq x y z
N MET A 1 -5.62 -7.07 11.60
CA MET A 1 -5.84 -7.69 10.27
C MET A 1 -6.83 -6.83 9.51
N ILE A 2 -6.65 -6.68 8.19
CA ILE A 2 -7.55 -5.93 7.33
C ILE A 2 -8.66 -6.86 6.84
N GLY A 3 -8.28 -8.03 6.29
CA GLY A 3 -9.21 -9.07 5.86
C GLY A 3 -10.08 -8.66 4.67
N GLY A 4 -9.54 -7.83 3.77
CA GLY A 4 -10.18 -7.40 2.54
C GLY A 4 -9.87 -8.35 1.39
N HIS A 5 -8.62 -8.34 0.91
CA HIS A 5 -8.17 -9.19 -0.19
C HIS A 5 -8.39 -10.70 0.08
N THR A 6 -7.94 -11.18 1.25
CA THR A 6 -8.25 -12.53 1.77
C THR A 6 -8.84 -12.41 3.18
N LEU A 7 -9.34 -13.50 3.77
CA LEU A 7 -9.98 -13.45 5.09
C LEU A 7 -9.05 -12.86 6.18
N ASP A 8 -7.77 -13.17 6.08
CA ASP A 8 -6.75 -12.87 7.09
C ASP A 8 -5.62 -11.98 6.57
N SER A 9 -5.85 -11.29 5.44
CA SER A 9 -4.85 -10.36 4.92
C SER A 9 -4.53 -9.27 5.94
N SER A 10 -3.24 -8.99 6.05
CA SER A 10 -2.68 -8.05 7.00
C SER A 10 -1.69 -7.14 6.30
N VAL A 11 -1.58 -5.91 6.81
CA VAL A 11 -0.62 -4.92 6.35
C VAL A 11 0.28 -4.52 7.52
N LEU A 12 1.48 -4.07 7.21
CA LEU A 12 2.39 -3.49 8.18
C LEU A 12 2.56 -2.02 7.84
N TYR A 13 2.31 -1.14 8.81
CA TYR A 13 2.64 0.27 8.67
C TYR A 13 3.68 0.67 9.71
N PHE A 14 4.56 1.58 9.33
CA PHE A 14 5.61 2.11 10.18
C PHE A 14 5.82 3.59 9.88
N GLN A 15 6.29 4.33 10.88
CA GLN A 15 6.56 5.75 10.75
C GLN A 15 8.05 6.00 10.55
N MET A 16 8.40 6.89 9.63
CA MET A 16 9.75 7.37 9.42
C MET A 16 9.69 8.89 9.23
N GLY A 17 10.20 9.63 10.21
CA GLY A 17 9.99 11.08 10.27
C GLY A 17 8.51 11.44 10.42
N ASN A 18 8.01 12.27 9.50
CA ASN A 18 6.60 12.67 9.46
C ASN A 18 5.74 11.76 8.59
N ASP A 19 6.36 10.85 7.84
CA ASP A 19 5.66 10.00 6.88
C ASP A 19 5.30 8.66 7.52
N THR A 20 4.14 8.13 7.12
CA THR A 20 3.71 6.77 7.47
C THR A 20 3.76 5.91 6.21
N TYR A 21 4.61 4.90 6.22
CA TYR A 21 4.74 3.93 5.15
C TYR A 21 3.90 2.70 5.44
N CYS A 22 3.33 2.08 4.41
CA CYS A 22 2.48 0.90 4.53
C CYS A 22 2.92 -0.19 3.55
N ILE A 23 3.45 -1.30 4.06
CA ILE A 23 3.64 -2.54 3.31
C ILE A 23 2.27 -3.20 3.18
N THR A 24 1.69 -3.11 1.98
CA THR A 24 0.26 -3.36 1.78
C THR A 24 -0.07 -4.82 1.47
N GLY A 25 0.91 -5.62 1.05
CA GLY A 25 0.63 -6.90 0.41
C GLY A 25 -0.36 -6.71 -0.75
N ASP A 26 -1.34 -7.60 -0.83
CA ASP A 26 -2.35 -7.61 -1.89
C ASP A 26 -3.62 -6.81 -1.53
N GLU A 27 -3.63 -6.08 -0.40
CA GLU A 27 -4.70 -5.13 -0.09
C GLU A 27 -4.65 -3.86 -0.96
N CYS A 28 -3.55 -3.67 -1.68
CA CYS A 28 -3.29 -2.55 -2.59
C CYS A 28 -2.29 -3.03 -3.64
N TYR A 29 -2.70 -3.09 -4.90
CA TYR A 29 -1.83 -3.59 -5.98
C TYR A 29 -0.91 -2.50 -6.53
N PHE A 30 -1.41 -1.28 -6.62
CA PHE A 30 -0.73 -0.13 -7.19
C PHE A 30 -0.75 1.05 -6.22
N CYS A 31 0.26 1.91 -6.27
CA CYS A 31 0.28 3.11 -5.43
C CYS A 31 -0.99 3.95 -5.64
N ASP A 32 -1.47 3.99 -6.88
CA ASP A 32 -2.70 4.65 -7.30
C ASP A 32 -3.95 4.21 -6.52
N ASN A 33 -4.01 2.97 -6.00
CA ASN A 33 -5.14 2.52 -5.19
C ASN A 33 -5.30 3.40 -3.94
N MET A 34 -4.20 3.67 -3.22
CA MET A 34 -4.23 4.56 -2.07
C MET A 34 -4.20 6.03 -2.49
N ASP A 35 -3.39 6.40 -3.49
CA ASP A 35 -3.23 7.80 -3.89
C ASP A 35 -4.54 8.41 -4.42
N LYS A 36 -5.42 7.61 -5.02
CA LYS A 36 -6.68 8.05 -5.66
C LYS A 36 -7.95 7.55 -4.96
N ASP A 37 -7.83 6.92 -3.80
CA ASP A 37 -8.96 6.28 -3.08
C ASP A 37 -9.74 5.28 -3.96
N ILE A 38 -9.01 4.36 -4.60
CA ILE A 38 -9.58 3.34 -5.50
C ILE A 38 -9.36 1.95 -4.89
N PRO A 39 -10.43 1.29 -4.37
CA PRO A 39 -10.36 -0.07 -3.86
C PRO A 39 -9.91 -1.09 -4.93
N ILE A 40 -9.43 -2.25 -4.49
CA ILE A 40 -9.07 -3.33 -5.42
C ILE A 40 -10.31 -4.04 -5.96
N GLY A 41 -10.22 -4.54 -7.19
CA GLY A 41 -11.33 -5.25 -7.84
C GLY A 41 -11.52 -6.72 -7.42
N ILE A 42 -10.50 -7.34 -6.81
CA ILE A 42 -10.52 -8.76 -6.40
C ILE A 42 -10.29 -8.84 -4.90
N SER A 43 -11.36 -9.14 -4.15
CA SER A 43 -11.33 -9.24 -2.69
C SER A 43 -12.36 -10.26 -2.18
N VAL A 44 -12.07 -10.88 -1.03
CA VAL A 44 -13.05 -11.68 -0.28
C VAL A 44 -14.07 -10.77 0.41
N CYS A 45 -13.66 -9.57 0.83
CA CYS A 45 -14.54 -8.58 1.44
C CYS A 45 -14.25 -7.16 0.94
N GLY A 46 -15.02 -6.72 -0.05
CA GLY A 46 -14.86 -5.39 -0.66
C GLY A 46 -15.02 -4.23 0.33
N GLU A 47 -15.99 -4.32 1.26
CA GLU A 47 -16.21 -3.28 2.27
C GLU A 47 -14.98 -3.08 3.18
N LYS A 48 -14.32 -4.17 3.58
CA LYS A 48 -13.11 -4.10 4.41
C LYS A 48 -11.94 -3.51 3.62
N ASN A 49 -11.77 -3.88 2.36
CA ASN A 49 -10.75 -3.30 1.50
C ASN A 49 -11.00 -1.80 1.26
N GLU A 50 -12.22 -1.41 0.89
CA GLU A 50 -12.61 0.00 0.69
C GLU A 50 -12.37 0.82 1.95
N ARG A 51 -12.74 0.30 3.12
CA ARG A 51 -12.48 0.96 4.41
C ARG A 51 -10.99 1.14 4.68
N PHE A 52 -10.17 0.16 4.31
CA PHE A 52 -8.72 0.25 4.45
C PHE A 52 -8.11 1.29 3.51
N ILE A 53 -8.44 1.24 2.22
CA ILE A 53 -7.94 2.16 1.20
C ILE A 53 -8.31 3.60 1.54
N ARG A 54 -9.60 3.86 1.85
CA ARG A 54 -10.07 5.18 2.27
C ARG A 54 -9.33 5.71 3.49
N LYS A 55 -9.15 4.88 4.53
CA LYS A 55 -8.40 5.26 5.72
C LYS A 55 -6.94 5.60 5.40
N ALA A 56 -6.30 4.83 4.52
CA ALA A 56 -4.91 5.06 4.13
C ALA A 56 -4.78 6.36 3.31
N HIS A 57 -5.71 6.59 2.38
CA HIS A 57 -5.82 7.81 1.59
C HIS A 57 -6.01 9.05 2.46
N GLU A 58 -7.02 9.05 3.32
CA GLU A 58 -7.32 10.18 4.23
C GLU A 58 -6.16 10.53 5.17
N ARG A 59 -5.37 9.52 5.55
CA ARG A 59 -4.19 9.69 6.42
C ARG A 59 -2.91 10.02 5.66
N GLY A 60 -2.94 10.07 4.33
CA GLY A 60 -1.76 10.31 3.51
C GLY A 60 -0.67 9.25 3.70
N TRP A 61 -1.05 7.99 3.90
CA TRP A 61 -0.07 6.90 4.02
C TRP A 61 0.59 6.62 2.67
N ILE A 62 1.90 6.36 2.69
CA ILE A 62 2.68 6.05 1.50
C ILE A 62 2.64 4.53 1.25
N PRO A 63 2.04 4.07 0.14
CA PRO A 63 1.95 2.64 -0.17
C PRO A 63 3.31 2.08 -0.61
N LEU A 64 3.62 0.88 -0.13
CA LEU A 64 4.70 0.01 -0.59
C LEU A 64 4.08 -1.31 -1.09
N PRO A 65 3.48 -1.31 -2.29
CA PRO A 65 2.78 -2.47 -2.84
C PRO A 65 3.74 -3.48 -3.46
N PHE A 66 3.29 -4.74 -3.57
CA PHE A 66 4.09 -5.83 -4.15
C PHE A 66 4.07 -5.87 -5.68
N HIS A 67 3.02 -5.30 -6.29
CA HIS A 67 2.74 -5.47 -7.73
C HIS A 67 2.91 -4.19 -8.54
N ASP A 68 3.48 -3.14 -7.94
CA ASP A 68 3.77 -1.88 -8.62
C ASP A 68 5.27 -1.68 -8.81
N ALA A 69 5.80 -2.10 -9.96
CA ALA A 69 7.19 -1.84 -10.31
C ALA A 69 7.52 -0.32 -10.40
N GLY A 70 6.49 0.53 -10.52
CA GLY A 70 6.63 1.99 -10.50
C GLY A 70 7.19 2.53 -9.19
N ILE A 71 7.02 1.80 -8.07
CA ILE A 71 7.54 2.21 -6.75
C ILE A 71 9.07 2.38 -6.77
N LEU A 72 9.78 1.55 -7.55
CA LEU A 72 11.24 1.61 -7.68
C LEU A 72 11.74 2.86 -8.40
N LYS A 73 10.84 3.67 -8.97
CA LYS A 73 11.16 4.97 -9.59
C LYS A 73 10.96 6.13 -8.63
N ARG A 74 10.29 5.92 -7.48
CA ARG A 74 10.03 6.96 -6.47
C ARG A 74 11.23 7.19 -5.53
N TYR A 75 12.20 6.29 -5.54
CA TYR A 75 13.33 6.26 -4.60
C TYR A 75 14.66 6.09 -5.33
N ASP A 76 15.73 6.53 -4.68
CA ASP A 76 17.09 6.39 -5.20
C ASP A 76 17.48 4.91 -5.29
N ARG A 77 17.90 4.47 -6.48
CA ARG A 77 18.34 3.09 -6.71
C ARG A 77 19.77 2.89 -6.20
N LEU A 78 19.95 1.88 -5.34
CA LEU A 78 21.27 1.37 -4.95
C LEU A 78 21.70 0.25 -5.88
N THR A 79 20.74 -0.57 -6.32
CA THR A 79 20.91 -1.62 -7.34
C THR A 79 19.67 -1.65 -8.22
N GLU A 80 19.58 -2.63 -9.13
CA GLU A 80 18.38 -2.88 -9.93
C GLU A 80 17.12 -3.09 -9.07
N ASN A 81 17.25 -3.80 -7.95
CA ASN A 81 16.13 -4.27 -7.13
C ASN A 81 16.12 -3.70 -5.70
N ILE A 82 17.08 -2.84 -5.36
CA ILE A 82 17.20 -2.25 -4.02
C ILE A 82 17.20 -0.73 -4.15
N VAL A 83 16.30 -0.09 -3.41
CA VAL A 83 16.20 1.37 -3.32
C VAL A 83 16.50 1.85 -1.89
N ARG A 84 16.84 3.12 -1.76
CA ARG A 84 16.98 3.81 -0.49
C ARG A 84 15.80 4.77 -0.28
N MET A 85 15.14 4.62 0.85
CA MET A 85 14.13 5.56 1.35
C MET A 85 14.87 6.60 2.22
N CYS A 86 14.82 7.88 1.85
CA CYS A 86 15.54 8.98 2.48
C CYS A 86 14.55 9.92 3.17
#